data_AF-A0A812NQN0-F1
#
_entry.id   AF-A0A812NQN0-F1
#
_cell.length_a   1.000
_cell.length_b   1.000
_cell.length_c   1.000
_cell.angle_alpha   90.00
_cell.angle_beta   90.00
_cell.angle_gamma   90.00
#
_symmetry.space_group_name_H-M   'P 1'
#
loop_
_entity.id
_entity.type
_entity.pdbx_description
1 polymer ?
#
loop_
_entity_poly.entity_id
_entity_poly.type
_entity_poly.pdbx_seq_one_letter_code
_entity_poly.pdbx_strand_id
1 'polypeptide(L)'
;MSVMLGSLKLCLLAALCLGVGSETLSARVWQPSRPDFQLPESFEGSLNLESKLNFGIALAGGGMRGGALGHGVLRTLREAKLLEKARYLSVTSGSVWLGLPLYYQAIDTVEEYLGQTLRPEDMTPEALIQKTGSGLRRLRHFRNYPKGHQGLPGEQLQTELLEENETSLESMFGCPADEGWCACMVERFQPGSFHGLYSVLTAYAFLHPFELAGWGSTHCHESQLERVRPKFGSGKTIYTSKDMSRKLPFLLSQSAILEPYTGLTKEDPLVFFPLEQTPLYAGTIPGYNATDVHRSIGDVLVEPFAWGSRARSPWTNFSNGGELRMDVSRSFLNVGDLAAWAGTATSYIADFQIRTWADKIPKCLVAEGEKLLPHANFWSPLALDSEGVPLAHEEAVGDAGVYDDIGHIPLLRRK
;
A
#
# COMPACT_ATOMS: atom_id res chain seq x y z
N MET A 1 -25.91 12.67 -8.54
CA MET A 1 -26.63 11.37 -8.70
C MET A 1 -25.97 10.37 -9.66
N SER A 2 -25.61 10.73 -10.92
CA SER A 2 -25.05 9.75 -11.89
C SER A 2 -23.69 9.14 -11.48
N VAL A 3 -22.80 9.96 -10.89
CA VAL A 3 -21.49 9.49 -10.38
C VAL A 3 -21.66 8.52 -9.20
N MET A 4 -22.57 8.83 -8.27
CA MET A 4 -22.89 7.96 -7.12
C MET A 4 -23.48 6.61 -7.55
N LEU A 5 -24.37 6.58 -8.55
CA LEU A 5 -24.89 5.31 -9.10
C LEU A 5 -23.80 4.46 -9.77
N GLY A 6 -22.80 5.11 -10.39
CA GLY A 6 -21.62 4.44 -10.95
C GLY A 6 -20.75 3.80 -9.87
N SER A 7 -20.46 4.55 -8.80
CA SER A 7 -19.69 4.07 -7.65
C SER A 7 -20.42 2.95 -6.90
N LEU A 8 -21.75 3.03 -6.74
CA LEU A 8 -22.54 2.01 -6.06
C LEU A 8 -22.59 0.69 -6.83
N LYS A 9 -22.69 0.73 -8.17
CA LYS A 9 -22.56 -0.49 -9.02
C LYS A 9 -21.17 -1.11 -8.92
N LEU A 10 -20.12 -0.28 -8.84
CA LEU A 10 -18.75 -0.73 -8.67
C LEU A 10 -18.55 -1.40 -7.29
N CYS A 11 -19.11 -0.82 -6.23
CA CYS A 11 -19.11 -1.41 -4.89
C CYS A 11 -19.88 -2.73 -4.83
N LEU A 12 -21.05 -2.83 -5.46
CA LEU A 12 -21.84 -4.07 -5.54
C LEU A 12 -21.10 -5.17 -6.32
N LEU A 13 -20.43 -4.83 -7.42
CA LEU A 13 -19.58 -5.76 -8.16
C LEU A 13 -18.34 -6.18 -7.37
N ALA A 14 -17.74 -5.26 -6.59
CA ALA A 14 -16.60 -5.56 -5.73
C ALA A 14 -16.97 -6.47 -4.54
N ALA A 15 -18.15 -6.24 -3.94
CA ALA A 15 -18.65 -6.98 -2.78
C ALA A 15 -19.06 -8.43 -3.13
N LEU A 16 -19.63 -8.67 -4.31
CA LEU A 16 -19.99 -10.01 -4.81
C LEU A 16 -18.78 -10.91 -5.13
N CYS A 17 -17.58 -10.43 -4.85
CA CYS A 17 -16.34 -10.85 -5.49
C CYS A 17 -15.22 -11.16 -4.47
N LEU A 18 -15.45 -10.98 -3.17
CA LEU A 18 -14.50 -11.40 -2.13
C LEU A 18 -14.53 -12.93 -1.96
N GLY A 19 -14.00 -13.65 -2.94
CA GLY A 19 -13.67 -15.05 -2.77
C GLY A 19 -12.44 -15.15 -1.88
N VAL A 20 -12.57 -15.81 -0.74
CA VAL A 20 -11.41 -16.15 0.11
C VAL A 20 -10.90 -17.51 -0.37
N GLY A 21 -9.78 -17.47 -1.09
CA GLY A 21 -9.00 -18.67 -1.38
C GLY A 21 -7.92 -18.86 -0.32
N SER A 22 -7.61 -20.09 0.05
CA SER A 22 -6.36 -20.40 0.74
C SER A 22 -5.58 -21.42 -0.07
N GLU A 23 -4.27 -21.22 -0.15
CA GLU A 23 -3.35 -22.19 -0.75
C GLU A 23 -2.15 -22.38 0.17
N THR A 24 -1.73 -23.62 0.35
CA THR A 24 -0.52 -23.92 1.11
C THR A 24 0.67 -23.87 0.17
N LEU A 25 1.60 -22.96 0.45
CA LEU A 25 2.82 -22.75 -0.33
C LEU A 25 4.06 -22.77 0.57
N SER A 26 5.22 -23.02 -0.02
CA SER A 26 6.50 -22.74 0.63
C SER A 26 6.98 -21.35 0.21
N ALA A 27 7.36 -20.51 1.15
CA ALA A 27 8.00 -19.23 0.86
C ALA A 27 9.27 -19.05 1.69
N ARG A 28 10.19 -18.24 1.19
CA ARG A 28 11.36 -17.81 1.94
C ARG A 28 10.96 -16.88 3.08
N VAL A 29 11.62 -17.07 4.21
CA VAL A 29 11.46 -16.26 5.41
C VAL A 29 12.84 -15.91 5.97
N TRP A 30 12.95 -14.74 6.57
CA TRP A 30 14.17 -14.23 7.19
C TRP A 30 13.88 -13.68 8.59
N GLN A 31 14.84 -13.79 9.49
CA GLN A 31 14.78 -13.31 10.87
C GLN A 31 15.78 -12.16 11.10
N PRO A 32 15.33 -10.91 11.09
CA PRO A 32 16.22 -9.75 11.15
C PRO A 32 17.03 -9.58 12.45
N SER A 33 16.57 -10.14 13.57
CA SER A 33 17.27 -10.09 14.87
C SER A 33 18.54 -10.95 14.90
N ARG A 34 18.76 -11.80 13.90
CA ARG A 34 19.92 -12.67 13.83
C ARG A 34 21.21 -11.84 13.59
N PRO A 35 22.31 -12.12 14.32
CA PRO A 35 23.56 -11.36 14.17
C PRO A 35 24.17 -11.41 12.76
N ASP A 36 23.89 -12.50 12.03
CA ASP A 36 24.37 -12.74 10.66
C ASP A 36 23.32 -12.39 9.60
N PHE A 37 22.22 -11.73 9.97
CA PHE A 37 21.19 -11.28 9.05
C PHE A 37 21.76 -10.25 8.08
N GLN A 38 21.44 -10.45 6.81
CA GLN A 38 21.60 -9.46 5.76
C GLN A 38 20.24 -9.24 5.09
N LEU A 39 19.98 -8.01 4.64
CA LEU A 39 18.77 -7.73 3.89
C LEU A 39 18.79 -8.51 2.55
N PRO A 40 17.69 -9.14 2.11
CA PRO A 40 17.67 -9.94 0.89
C PRO A 40 18.27 -9.24 -0.34
N GLU A 41 18.06 -7.94 -0.50
CA GLU A 41 18.60 -7.20 -1.63
C GLU A 41 20.14 -7.06 -1.66
N SER A 42 20.82 -7.35 -0.55
CA SER A 42 22.28 -7.25 -0.44
C SER A 42 23.03 -8.48 -0.96
N PHE A 43 22.40 -9.66 -0.94
CA PHE A 43 23.03 -10.93 -1.36
C PHE A 43 22.30 -11.61 -2.54
N GLU A 44 21.10 -11.17 -2.91
CA GLU A 44 20.43 -11.61 -4.13
C GLU A 44 21.17 -11.03 -5.35
N GLY A 45 22.17 -11.80 -5.83
CA GLY A 45 23.30 -11.32 -6.64
C GLY A 45 23.00 -10.67 -7.99
N SER A 46 21.75 -10.61 -8.42
CA SER A 46 21.35 -9.95 -9.67
C SER A 46 21.12 -8.44 -9.55
N LEU A 47 20.94 -7.92 -8.33
CA LEU A 47 20.54 -6.52 -8.10
C LEU A 47 21.67 -5.51 -8.27
N ASN A 48 22.94 -5.95 -8.14
CA ASN A 48 24.15 -5.12 -8.24
C ASN A 48 24.02 -3.73 -7.57
N LEU A 49 23.44 -3.67 -6.37
CA LEU A 49 23.19 -2.41 -5.66
C LEU A 49 24.48 -1.66 -5.32
N GLU A 50 25.59 -2.39 -5.18
CA GLU A 50 26.90 -1.78 -4.92
C GLU A 50 27.47 -0.99 -6.10
N SER A 51 26.99 -1.25 -7.33
CA SER A 51 27.35 -0.41 -8.48
C SER A 51 26.61 0.93 -8.51
N LYS A 52 25.55 1.10 -7.72
CA LYS A 52 24.77 2.34 -7.61
C LYS A 52 25.38 3.26 -6.56
N LEU A 53 25.18 4.57 -6.74
CA LEU A 53 25.62 5.57 -5.76
C LEU A 53 24.89 5.35 -4.45
N ASN A 54 25.59 5.51 -3.32
CA ASN A 54 25.01 5.36 -1.99
C ASN A 54 24.12 6.55 -1.60
N PHE A 55 23.00 6.70 -2.29
CA PHE A 55 21.92 7.61 -1.92
C PHE A 55 20.57 6.99 -2.27
N GLY A 56 19.55 7.38 -1.49
CA GLY A 56 18.16 6.99 -1.68
C GLY A 56 17.28 8.20 -1.97
N ILE A 57 16.17 7.95 -2.65
CA ILE A 57 15.10 8.92 -2.90
C ILE A 57 13.92 8.53 -2.04
N ALA A 58 13.38 9.46 -1.25
CA ALA A 58 12.15 9.24 -0.48
C ALA A 58 11.03 10.10 -1.08
N LEU A 59 9.97 9.45 -1.54
CA LEU A 59 8.75 10.12 -1.99
C LEU A 59 7.72 9.99 -0.90
N ALA A 60 7.40 11.11 -0.28
CA ALA A 60 6.37 11.20 0.73
C ALA A 60 4.98 10.95 0.16
N GLY A 61 4.06 10.60 1.05
CA GLY A 61 2.65 10.47 0.78
C GLY A 61 1.87 11.76 0.62
N GLY A 62 0.61 11.72 1.03
CA GLY A 62 -0.37 12.78 0.78
C GLY A 62 -1.22 12.55 -0.47
N GLY A 63 -1.65 11.30 -0.68
CA GLY A 63 -2.60 10.91 -1.73
C GLY A 63 -2.17 11.36 -3.13
N MET A 64 -3.12 11.85 -3.92
CA MET A 64 -2.87 12.22 -5.33
C MET A 64 -1.86 13.35 -5.47
N ARG A 65 -1.78 14.24 -4.47
CA ARG A 65 -0.79 15.31 -4.44
C ARG A 65 0.62 14.74 -4.30
N GLY A 66 0.83 13.82 -3.35
CA GLY A 66 2.10 13.11 -3.18
C GLY A 66 2.52 12.36 -4.44
N GLY A 67 1.59 11.60 -5.04
CA GLY A 67 1.83 10.89 -6.30
C GLY A 67 2.19 11.81 -7.47
N ALA A 68 1.48 12.93 -7.64
CA ALA A 68 1.75 13.89 -8.73
C ALA A 68 3.09 14.64 -8.55
N LEU A 69 3.41 15.07 -7.32
CA LEU A 69 4.70 15.69 -7.00
C LEU A 69 5.84 14.69 -7.21
N GLY A 70 5.68 13.47 -6.70
CA GLY A 70 6.64 12.37 -6.90
C GLY A 70 6.89 12.08 -8.38
N HIS A 71 5.85 12.11 -9.22
CA HIS A 71 5.97 11.95 -10.67
C HIS A 71 6.90 13.00 -11.28
N GLY A 72 6.72 14.28 -10.92
CA GLY A 72 7.58 15.38 -11.36
C GLY A 72 9.03 15.27 -10.88
N VAL A 73 9.23 14.84 -9.62
CA VAL A 73 10.57 14.60 -9.05
C VAL A 73 11.29 13.50 -9.82
N LEU A 74 10.66 12.33 -10.00
CA LEU A 74 11.26 11.21 -10.74
C LEU A 74 11.56 11.58 -12.19
N ARG A 75 10.66 12.33 -12.84
CA ARG A 75 10.85 12.86 -14.19
C ARG A 75 12.12 13.69 -14.30
N THR A 76 12.33 14.61 -13.36
CA THR A 76 13.50 15.51 -13.29
C THR A 76 14.78 14.72 -12.99
N LEU A 77 14.74 13.80 -12.02
CA LEU A 77 15.89 12.96 -11.67
C LEU A 77 16.31 12.04 -12.82
N ARG A 78 15.35 11.56 -13.62
CA ARG A 78 15.63 10.77 -14.82
C ARG A 78 16.30 11.63 -15.90
N GLU A 79 15.82 12.84 -16.15
CA GLU A 79 16.46 13.76 -17.11
C GLU A 79 17.90 14.11 -16.70
N ALA A 80 18.13 14.30 -15.39
CA ALA A 80 19.46 14.51 -14.83
C ALA A 80 20.34 13.24 -14.78
N LYS A 81 19.84 12.08 -15.24
CA LYS A 81 20.51 10.77 -15.12
C LYS A 81 20.94 10.41 -13.69
N LEU A 82 20.16 10.89 -12.72
CA LEU A 82 20.34 10.59 -11.29
C LEU A 82 19.45 9.43 -10.86
N LEU A 83 18.27 9.27 -11.47
CA LEU A 83 17.35 8.19 -11.10
C LEU A 83 18.00 6.81 -11.24
N GLU A 84 18.70 6.54 -12.33
CA GLU A 84 19.38 5.25 -12.56
C GLU A 84 20.55 4.99 -11.60
N LYS A 85 21.11 6.07 -11.03
CA LYS A 85 22.26 6.03 -10.12
C LYS A 85 21.84 5.85 -8.66
N ALA A 86 20.60 6.19 -8.31
CA ALA A 86 20.13 6.03 -6.93
C ALA A 86 20.03 4.54 -6.58
N ARG A 87 20.42 4.19 -5.35
CA ARG A 87 20.38 2.82 -4.85
C ARG A 87 18.96 2.40 -4.49
N TYR A 88 18.23 3.28 -3.83
CA TYR A 88 16.89 3.02 -3.32
C TYR A 88 15.89 4.11 -3.71
N LEU A 89 14.64 3.71 -3.90
CA LEU A 89 13.49 4.60 -3.99
C LEU A 89 12.46 4.12 -2.97
N SER A 90 12.14 4.96 -1.99
CA SER A 90 11.04 4.70 -1.05
C SER A 90 9.79 5.45 -1.46
N VAL A 91 8.65 4.77 -1.41
CA VAL A 91 7.31 5.31 -1.66
C VAL A 91 6.36 4.94 -0.52
N THR A 92 5.56 5.92 -0.07
CA THR A 92 4.54 5.75 0.97
C THR A 92 3.23 6.40 0.55
N SER A 93 2.10 5.91 1.07
CA SER A 93 0.76 6.42 0.79
C SER A 93 0.56 6.67 -0.71
N GLY A 94 0.01 7.83 -1.10
CA GLY A 94 -0.30 8.15 -2.48
C GLY A 94 0.87 8.08 -3.48
N SER A 95 2.13 8.12 -3.02
CA SER A 95 3.28 7.89 -3.91
C SER A 95 3.44 6.41 -4.31
N VAL A 96 2.83 5.47 -3.60
CA VAL A 96 2.73 4.05 -3.97
C VAL A 96 1.92 3.87 -5.25
N TRP A 97 0.88 4.70 -5.45
CA TRP A 97 0.08 4.70 -6.69
C TRP A 97 0.88 5.07 -7.94
N LEU A 98 2.03 5.73 -7.75
CA LEU A 98 3.04 6.00 -8.78
C LEU A 98 4.08 4.87 -8.84
N GLY A 99 4.62 4.49 -7.68
CA GLY A 99 5.71 3.53 -7.56
C GLY A 99 5.35 2.14 -8.12
N LEU A 100 4.20 1.58 -7.74
CA LEU A 100 3.83 0.25 -8.19
C LEU A 100 3.66 0.17 -9.71
N PRO A 101 2.90 1.07 -10.38
CA PRO A 101 2.88 1.08 -11.82
C PRO A 101 4.25 1.26 -12.44
N LEU A 102 5.06 2.25 -12.01
CA LEU A 102 6.41 2.47 -12.56
C LEU A 102 7.26 1.19 -12.59
N TYR A 103 7.15 0.35 -11.56
CA TYR A 103 7.94 -0.87 -11.42
C TYR A 103 7.32 -2.09 -12.07
N TYR A 104 6.00 -2.27 -12.08
CA TYR A 104 5.40 -3.54 -12.49
C TYR A 104 4.72 -3.52 -13.86
N GLN A 105 4.29 -2.35 -14.36
CA GLN A 105 3.58 -2.26 -15.64
C GLN A 105 4.51 -2.61 -16.81
N ALA A 106 3.99 -3.23 -17.88
CA ALA A 106 4.75 -3.61 -19.07
C ALA A 106 4.32 -2.87 -20.36
N ILE A 107 3.42 -1.91 -20.24
CA ILE A 107 2.75 -1.22 -21.35
C ILE A 107 3.59 -0.06 -21.89
N ASP A 108 4.16 0.74 -21.00
CA ASP A 108 4.88 1.97 -21.31
C ASP A 108 6.37 1.85 -20.92
N THR A 109 7.25 2.54 -21.64
CA THR A 109 8.64 2.79 -21.22
C THR A 109 8.70 3.71 -19.99
N VAL A 110 9.86 3.82 -19.33
CA VAL A 110 10.04 4.79 -18.23
C VAL A 110 9.83 6.22 -18.75
N GLU A 111 10.28 6.49 -19.98
CA GLU A 111 10.16 7.77 -20.66
C GLU A 111 8.70 8.16 -20.91
N GLU A 112 7.90 7.22 -21.43
CA GLU A 112 6.47 7.44 -21.67
C GLU A 112 5.71 7.57 -20.35
N TYR A 113 6.06 6.75 -19.35
CA TYR A 113 5.46 6.78 -18.03
C TYR A 113 5.67 8.11 -17.31
N LEU A 114 6.91 8.62 -17.32
CA LEU A 114 7.28 9.88 -16.68
C LEU A 114 7.01 11.12 -17.54
N GLY A 115 6.90 11.01 -18.86
CA GLY A 115 6.66 12.14 -19.76
C GLY A 115 7.87 13.05 -19.94
N GLN A 116 7.65 14.30 -20.36
CA GLN A 116 8.72 15.29 -20.62
C GLN A 116 8.73 16.37 -19.54
N THR A 117 9.92 16.79 -19.12
CA THR A 117 10.07 17.97 -18.27
C THR A 117 9.77 19.21 -19.10
N LEU A 118 9.05 20.15 -18.51
CA LEU A 118 8.74 21.44 -19.13
C LEU A 118 9.42 22.53 -18.33
N ARG A 119 10.04 23.50 -19.03
CA ARG A 119 10.47 24.73 -18.40
C ARG A 119 9.24 25.58 -18.06
N PRO A 120 9.30 26.45 -17.05
CA PRO A 120 8.15 27.28 -16.66
C PRO A 120 7.50 28.03 -17.84
N GLU A 121 8.30 28.56 -18.77
CA GLU A 121 7.83 29.26 -19.97
C GLU A 121 7.11 28.36 -20.99
N ASP A 122 7.33 27.04 -20.93
CA ASP A 122 6.75 26.06 -21.84
C ASP A 122 5.47 25.40 -21.23
N MET A 123 5.08 25.78 -20.00
CA MET A 123 3.91 25.22 -19.31
C MET A 123 2.59 25.86 -19.77
N THR A 124 2.15 25.52 -20.99
CA THR A 124 0.76 25.79 -21.40
C THR A 124 -0.17 24.65 -20.98
N PRO A 125 -1.49 24.88 -20.83
CA PRO A 125 -2.45 23.80 -20.56
C PRO A 125 -2.35 22.65 -21.57
N GLU A 126 -2.17 22.96 -22.85
CA GLU A 126 -2.02 21.99 -23.93
C GLU A 126 -0.72 21.19 -23.76
N ALA A 127 0.39 21.88 -23.45
CA ALA A 127 1.67 21.23 -23.19
C ALA A 127 1.58 20.31 -21.98
N LEU A 128 0.93 20.73 -20.88
CA LEU A 128 0.70 19.90 -19.72
C LEU A 128 -0.06 18.62 -20.09
N ILE A 129 -1.13 18.70 -20.90
CA ILE A 129 -1.87 17.51 -21.30
C ILE A 129 -1.05 16.59 -22.22
N GLN A 130 -0.36 17.16 -23.22
CA GLN A 130 0.35 16.40 -24.24
C GLN A 130 1.66 15.79 -23.74
N LYS A 131 2.37 16.50 -22.84
CA LYS A 131 3.71 16.16 -22.38
C LYS A 131 3.73 15.47 -21.02
N THR A 132 2.59 15.43 -20.33
CA THR A 132 2.45 14.62 -19.12
C THR A 132 2.58 13.14 -19.45
N GLY A 133 3.35 12.43 -18.61
CA GLY A 133 3.57 11.01 -18.77
C GLY A 133 2.29 10.19 -18.65
N SER A 134 2.28 8.99 -19.24
CA SER A 134 1.14 8.07 -19.16
C SER A 134 0.77 7.71 -17.72
N GLY A 135 1.73 7.77 -16.78
CA GLY A 135 1.53 7.54 -15.35
C GLY A 135 0.42 8.41 -14.75
N LEU A 136 0.27 9.66 -15.18
CA LEU A 136 -0.83 10.52 -14.75
C LEU A 136 -2.00 10.51 -15.74
N ARG A 137 -1.74 10.46 -17.05
CA ARG A 137 -2.81 10.50 -18.09
C ARG A 137 -3.75 9.29 -18.07
N ARG A 138 -3.28 8.12 -17.63
CA ARG A 138 -4.09 6.89 -17.54
C ARG A 138 -5.07 6.94 -16.36
N LEU A 139 -4.82 7.76 -15.34
CA LEU A 139 -5.74 7.95 -14.22
C LEU A 139 -6.94 8.78 -14.69
N ARG A 140 -8.14 8.19 -14.62
CA ARG A 140 -9.37 8.73 -15.25
C ARG A 140 -9.71 10.18 -14.86
N HIS A 141 -9.26 10.63 -13.70
CA HIS A 141 -9.52 11.98 -13.18
C HIS A 141 -8.78 13.11 -13.92
N PHE A 142 -7.73 12.81 -14.71
CA PHE A 142 -6.98 13.82 -15.46
C PHE A 142 -7.46 14.03 -16.91
N ARG A 143 -8.51 13.32 -17.35
CA ARG A 143 -8.91 13.34 -18.77
C ARG A 143 -9.57 14.63 -19.25
N ASN A 144 -10.14 15.43 -18.35
CA ASN A 144 -10.90 16.61 -18.73
C ASN A 144 -10.36 17.86 -18.02
N TYR A 145 -9.44 18.58 -18.66
CA TYR A 145 -9.31 19.99 -18.34
C TYR A 145 -10.56 20.70 -18.89
N PRO A 146 -11.32 21.45 -18.09
CA PRO A 146 -12.49 22.15 -18.60
C PRO A 146 -12.05 23.13 -19.70
N LYS A 147 -12.44 22.83 -20.94
CA LYS A 147 -12.23 23.74 -22.07
C LYS A 147 -12.94 25.07 -21.72
N GLY A 148 -12.19 26.16 -21.67
CA GLY A 148 -12.75 27.51 -21.46
C GLY A 148 -12.90 27.96 -20.00
N HIS A 149 -12.27 27.31 -19.02
CA HIS A 149 -12.17 27.91 -17.68
C HIS A 149 -11.20 29.10 -17.72
N GLN A 150 -11.77 30.31 -17.78
CA GLN A 150 -11.09 31.51 -17.30
C GLN A 150 -10.91 31.34 -15.79
N GLY A 151 -9.67 31.38 -15.30
CA GLY A 151 -9.36 31.12 -13.89
C GLY A 151 -10.30 31.89 -12.96
N LEU A 152 -10.87 31.19 -11.97
CA LEU A 152 -11.69 31.85 -10.96
C LEU A 152 -10.85 32.94 -10.26
N PRO A 153 -11.40 34.14 -10.01
CA PRO A 153 -10.72 35.16 -9.23
C PRO A 153 -10.31 34.57 -7.87
N GLY A 154 -9.04 34.74 -7.51
CA GLY A 154 -8.36 34.01 -6.41
C GLY A 154 -8.90 34.21 -4.99
N GLU A 155 -10.03 34.89 -4.80
CA GLU A 155 -10.59 35.20 -3.47
C GLU A 155 -11.84 34.40 -3.07
N GLN A 156 -12.52 33.69 -3.98
CA GLN A 156 -13.78 32.99 -3.64
C GLN A 156 -13.62 31.52 -3.22
N LEU A 157 -12.45 30.90 -3.44
CA LEU A 157 -12.29 29.45 -3.27
C LEU A 157 -12.09 29.00 -1.81
N GLN A 158 -11.86 29.91 -0.86
CA GLN A 158 -11.60 29.55 0.55
C GLN A 158 -12.86 29.52 1.42
N THR A 159 -13.96 30.14 1.01
CA THR A 159 -15.14 30.30 1.88
C THR A 159 -16.19 29.21 1.67
N GLU A 160 -16.32 28.62 0.47
CA GLU A 160 -17.33 27.59 0.19
C GLU A 160 -16.97 26.17 0.68
N LEU A 161 -15.71 25.92 1.07
CA LEU A 161 -15.27 24.58 1.52
C LEU A 161 -15.41 24.35 3.03
N LEU A 162 -15.88 25.34 3.80
CA LEU A 162 -15.99 25.25 5.26
C LEU A 162 -17.42 25.40 5.81
N GLU A 163 -18.42 25.60 4.94
CA GLU A 163 -19.85 25.54 5.30
C GLU A 163 -20.50 24.25 4.75
N GLU A 164 -19.91 23.08 5.01
CA GLU A 164 -20.64 21.82 4.83
C GLU A 164 -21.50 21.55 6.08
N ASN A 165 -22.82 21.70 5.89
CA ASN A 165 -23.88 21.33 6.82
C ASN A 165 -23.68 19.91 7.39
N GLU A 166 -23.31 19.79 8.66
CA GLU A 166 -23.28 18.52 9.42
C GLU A 166 -24.65 17.77 9.39
N THR A 167 -25.75 18.48 9.10
CA THR A 167 -27.11 17.94 9.06
C THR A 167 -27.44 17.09 7.82
N SER A 168 -26.55 16.95 6.84
CA SER A 168 -26.82 16.21 5.60
C SER A 168 -26.55 14.69 5.68
N LEU A 169 -25.59 14.24 6.49
CA LEU A 169 -25.14 12.83 6.45
C LEU A 169 -26.13 11.87 7.12
N GLU A 170 -26.76 12.27 8.22
CA GLU A 170 -27.75 11.46 8.95
C GLU A 170 -29.00 11.21 8.10
N SER A 171 -29.45 12.24 7.37
CA SER A 171 -30.64 12.15 6.49
C SER A 171 -30.42 11.26 5.27
N MET A 172 -29.18 11.14 4.79
CA MET A 172 -28.84 10.44 3.55
C MET A 172 -28.94 8.91 3.66
N PHE A 173 -28.78 8.35 4.86
CA PHE A 173 -28.85 6.91 5.11
C PHE A 173 -30.15 6.46 5.75
N GLY A 174 -31.01 7.41 6.15
CA GLY A 174 -32.35 7.13 6.68
C GLY A 174 -32.31 6.33 7.99
N CYS A 175 -31.30 6.55 8.82
CA CYS A 175 -31.16 5.84 10.08
C CYS A 175 -32.20 6.32 11.10
N PRO A 176 -32.96 5.40 11.73
CA PRO A 176 -33.88 5.75 12.81
C PRO A 176 -33.13 6.43 13.96
N ALA A 177 -33.70 7.51 14.50
CA ALA A 177 -33.06 8.29 15.57
C ALA A 177 -32.93 7.49 16.89
N ASP A 178 -33.75 6.45 17.06
CA ASP A 178 -33.85 5.57 18.22
C ASP A 178 -32.87 4.40 18.22
N GLU A 179 -32.44 3.92 17.05
CA GLU A 179 -31.38 2.90 16.94
C GLU A 179 -29.98 3.49 17.16
N GLY A 180 -29.86 4.83 17.05
CA GLY A 180 -28.59 5.52 17.02
C GLY A 180 -27.91 5.30 15.66
N TRP A 181 -27.43 6.38 15.05
CA TRP A 181 -26.86 6.37 13.70
C TRP A 181 -25.80 5.27 13.50
N CYS A 182 -25.01 4.97 14.53
CA CYS A 182 -24.03 3.90 14.51
C CYS A 182 -24.61 2.49 14.38
N ALA A 183 -25.66 2.12 15.11
CA ALA A 183 -26.23 0.77 15.02
C ALA A 183 -26.87 0.52 13.66
N CYS A 184 -27.54 1.55 13.11
CA CYS A 184 -28.10 1.51 11.76
C CYS A 184 -27.02 1.33 10.69
N MET A 185 -25.91 2.07 10.79
CA MET A 185 -24.78 1.89 9.85
C MET A 185 -24.17 0.48 9.99
N VAL A 186 -23.99 -0.02 11.21
CA VAL A 186 -23.50 -1.38 11.49
C VAL A 186 -24.37 -2.43 10.80
N GLU A 187 -25.68 -2.40 11.01
CA GLU A 187 -26.60 -3.41 10.46
C GLU A 187 -26.69 -3.33 8.92
N ARG A 188 -26.61 -2.11 8.37
CA ARG A 188 -26.74 -1.88 6.93
C ARG A 188 -25.47 -2.22 6.14
N PHE A 189 -24.31 -2.17 6.80
CA PHE A 189 -23.02 -2.54 6.21
C PHE A 189 -22.49 -3.90 6.72
N GLN A 190 -23.20 -4.63 7.59
CA GLN A 190 -22.89 -6.03 7.95
C GLN A 190 -23.71 -7.03 7.13
N PRO A 191 -23.23 -7.41 5.95
CA PRO A 191 -23.10 -8.85 5.72
C PRO A 191 -21.73 -9.16 5.10
N GLY A 192 -20.66 -9.07 5.88
CA GLY A 192 -19.33 -9.53 5.47
C GLY A 192 -18.16 -8.71 6.00
N SER A 193 -16.96 -9.27 5.89
CA SER A 193 -15.68 -8.59 6.14
C SER A 193 -15.42 -7.61 4.99
N PHE A 194 -15.61 -6.31 5.23
CA PHE A 194 -15.26 -5.24 4.28
C PHE A 194 -13.77 -4.89 4.30
N HIS A 195 -12.95 -5.64 5.06
CA HIS A 195 -11.52 -5.46 5.27
C HIS A 195 -10.67 -5.47 3.99
N GLY A 196 -11.28 -5.70 2.81
CA GLY A 196 -10.61 -5.62 1.51
C GLY A 196 -11.14 -4.55 0.56
N LEU A 197 -12.26 -3.89 0.87
CA LEU A 197 -12.93 -2.99 -0.06
C LEU A 197 -12.01 -1.82 -0.46
N TYR A 198 -11.29 -1.24 0.51
CA TYR A 198 -10.33 -0.17 0.25
C TYR A 198 -9.25 -0.61 -0.75
N SER A 199 -8.65 -1.79 -0.55
CA SER A 199 -7.62 -2.34 -1.44
C SER A 199 -8.16 -2.61 -2.85
N VAL A 200 -9.39 -3.12 -2.96
CA VAL A 200 -10.04 -3.36 -4.27
C VAL A 200 -10.30 -2.04 -5.01
N LEU A 201 -10.84 -1.03 -4.31
CA LEU A 201 -11.09 0.28 -4.90
C LEU A 201 -9.78 0.95 -5.34
N THR A 202 -8.74 0.87 -4.51
CA THR A 202 -7.40 1.40 -4.80
C THR A 202 -6.81 0.70 -6.02
N ALA A 203 -6.89 -0.64 -6.10
CA ALA A 203 -6.41 -1.38 -7.26
C ALA A 203 -7.17 -1.01 -8.54
N TYR A 204 -8.50 -0.86 -8.48
CA TYR A 204 -9.28 -0.45 -9.64
C TYR A 204 -8.94 0.98 -10.10
N ALA A 205 -8.73 1.90 -9.17
CA ALA A 205 -8.41 3.29 -9.48
C ALA A 205 -6.98 3.45 -10.02
N PHE A 206 -6.00 2.74 -9.45
CA PHE A 206 -4.57 3.03 -9.64
C PHE A 206 -3.75 1.92 -10.29
N LEU A 207 -4.17 0.65 -10.21
CA LEU A 207 -3.42 -0.48 -10.80
C LEU A 207 -4.07 -0.99 -12.10
N HIS A 208 -5.40 -1.06 -12.16
CA HIS A 208 -6.13 -1.51 -13.34
C HIS A 208 -5.82 -0.68 -14.61
N PRO A 209 -5.66 0.65 -14.58
CA PRO A 209 -5.26 1.42 -15.77
C PRO A 209 -3.91 1.00 -16.39
N PHE A 210 -3.11 0.24 -15.65
CA PHE A 210 -1.80 -0.28 -16.03
C PHE A 210 -1.78 -1.81 -16.16
N GLU A 211 -2.95 -2.46 -16.18
CA GLU A 211 -3.08 -3.93 -16.27
C GLU A 211 -2.44 -4.69 -15.11
N LEU A 212 -2.37 -4.05 -13.92
CA LEU A 212 -1.77 -4.60 -12.70
C LEU A 212 -2.79 -5.12 -11.67
N ALA A 213 -4.04 -5.28 -12.07
CA ALA A 213 -5.14 -5.77 -11.23
C ALA A 213 -5.74 -7.07 -11.78
N GLY A 214 -4.88 -8.04 -12.13
CA GLY A 214 -5.29 -9.30 -12.74
C GLY A 214 -5.89 -10.28 -11.73
N TRP A 215 -6.89 -11.05 -12.17
CA TRP A 215 -7.49 -12.12 -11.38
C TRP A 215 -6.44 -13.18 -11.00
N GLY A 216 -6.42 -13.55 -9.73
CA GLY A 216 -5.54 -14.54 -9.12
C GLY A 216 -4.06 -14.17 -9.23
N SER A 217 -3.73 -12.94 -9.60
CA SER A 217 -2.35 -12.56 -9.88
C SER A 217 -1.53 -12.39 -8.61
N THR A 218 -0.23 -12.58 -8.75
CA THR A 218 0.75 -12.35 -7.69
C THR A 218 1.92 -11.54 -8.22
N HIS A 219 2.90 -11.24 -7.37
CA HIS A 219 4.08 -10.49 -7.75
C HIS A 219 5.36 -11.00 -7.09
N CYS A 220 6.48 -10.75 -7.75
CA CYS A 220 7.81 -10.98 -7.21
C CYS A 220 8.83 -10.04 -7.86
N HIS A 221 10.06 -10.04 -7.37
CA HIS A 221 11.19 -9.43 -8.06
C HIS A 221 11.54 -10.21 -9.35
N GLU A 222 12.03 -9.53 -10.40
CA GLU A 222 12.40 -10.16 -11.69
C GLU A 222 13.41 -11.30 -11.53
N SER A 223 14.37 -11.17 -10.61
CA SER A 223 15.35 -12.23 -10.32
C SER A 223 14.77 -13.48 -9.67
N GLN A 224 13.58 -13.39 -9.08
CA GLN A 224 12.95 -14.51 -8.38
C GLN A 224 11.97 -15.28 -9.28
N LEU A 225 11.71 -14.81 -10.50
CA LEU A 225 10.66 -15.37 -11.36
C LEU A 225 10.84 -16.86 -11.62
N GLU A 226 12.06 -17.31 -11.92
CA GLU A 226 12.35 -18.72 -12.21
C GLU A 226 12.01 -19.64 -11.02
N ARG A 227 12.29 -19.17 -9.80
CA ARG A 227 11.99 -19.91 -8.57
C ARG A 227 10.52 -19.85 -8.17
N VAL A 228 9.87 -18.70 -8.39
CA VAL A 228 8.49 -18.46 -7.96
C VAL A 228 7.48 -19.08 -8.92
N ARG A 229 7.76 -19.10 -10.23
CA ARG A 229 6.84 -19.63 -11.27
C ARG A 229 6.37 -21.08 -11.01
N PRO A 230 7.25 -22.05 -10.66
CA PRO A 230 6.82 -23.42 -10.41
C PRO A 230 5.83 -23.56 -9.24
N LYS A 231 5.85 -22.65 -8.25
CA LYS A 231 4.94 -22.67 -7.09
C LYS A 231 3.49 -22.39 -7.48
N PHE A 232 3.27 -21.74 -8.63
CA PHE A 232 1.98 -21.23 -9.07
C PHE A 232 1.48 -21.85 -10.39
N GLY A 233 2.33 -22.59 -11.09
CA GLY A 233 2.04 -23.13 -12.42
C GLY A 233 2.05 -22.07 -13.52
N SER A 234 1.76 -22.50 -14.75
CA SER A 234 1.82 -21.66 -15.95
C SER A 234 0.61 -20.73 -16.12
N GLY A 235 -0.54 -21.08 -15.52
CA GLY A 235 -1.80 -20.34 -15.70
C GLY A 235 -1.92 -19.08 -14.85
N LYS A 236 -1.06 -18.89 -13.85
CA LYS A 236 -1.15 -17.76 -12.92
C LYS A 236 -0.31 -16.58 -13.42
N THR A 237 -0.93 -15.41 -13.47
CA THR A 237 -0.22 -14.16 -13.76
C THR A 237 0.71 -13.81 -12.61
N ILE A 238 1.99 -13.60 -12.93
CA ILE A 238 3.02 -13.15 -11.99
C ILE A 238 3.59 -11.85 -12.53
N TYR A 239 3.32 -10.73 -11.85
CA TYR A 239 3.94 -9.46 -12.16
C TYR A 239 5.35 -9.43 -11.61
N THR A 240 6.32 -9.04 -12.45
CA THR A 240 7.72 -8.91 -12.04
C THR A 240 8.09 -7.45 -11.95
N SER A 241 8.80 -7.06 -10.89
CA SER A 241 9.36 -5.70 -10.81
C SER A 241 10.37 -5.52 -11.94
N LYS A 242 10.35 -4.37 -12.61
CA LYS A 242 11.18 -4.06 -13.78
C LYS A 242 12.36 -3.17 -13.44
N ASP A 243 12.79 -3.16 -12.19
CA ASP A 243 13.88 -2.30 -11.74
C ASP A 243 15.22 -2.65 -12.37
N MET A 244 15.53 -3.93 -12.52
CA MET A 244 16.73 -4.37 -13.22
C MET A 244 16.70 -3.98 -14.71
N SER A 245 15.66 -4.42 -15.44
CA SER A 245 15.52 -4.18 -16.87
C SER A 245 15.35 -2.69 -17.23
N ARG A 246 14.83 -1.87 -16.32
CA ARG A 246 14.68 -0.40 -16.49
C ARG A 246 15.74 0.43 -15.77
N LYS A 247 16.73 -0.22 -15.14
CA LYS A 247 17.78 0.43 -14.32
C LYS A 247 17.24 1.37 -13.23
N LEU A 248 16.06 1.08 -12.67
CA LEU A 248 15.50 1.88 -11.59
C LEU A 248 16.23 1.59 -10.25
N PRO A 249 16.08 2.45 -9.23
CA PRO A 249 16.50 2.12 -7.87
C PRO A 249 15.74 0.91 -7.32
N PHE A 250 16.24 0.24 -6.28
CA PHE A 250 15.44 -0.80 -5.61
C PHE A 250 14.24 -0.17 -4.89
N LEU A 251 13.05 -0.72 -5.11
CA LEU A 251 11.79 -0.18 -4.56
C LEU A 251 11.62 -0.60 -3.11
N LEU A 252 11.41 0.40 -2.26
CA LEU A 252 10.98 0.26 -0.88
C LEU A 252 9.61 0.88 -0.73
N SER A 253 8.77 0.29 0.09
CA SER A 253 7.51 0.86 0.51
C SER A 253 7.33 0.68 1.99
N GLN A 254 6.73 1.68 2.62
CA GLN A 254 6.43 1.67 4.04
C GLN A 254 4.93 1.82 4.25
N SER A 255 4.45 1.09 5.25
CA SER A 255 3.13 1.18 5.85
C SER A 255 3.29 0.95 7.35
N ALA A 256 2.18 0.84 8.08
CA ALA A 256 2.20 0.49 9.49
C ALA A 256 1.13 -0.53 9.86
N ILE A 257 1.49 -1.35 10.85
CA ILE A 257 0.56 -2.10 11.69
C ILE A 257 0.09 -1.13 12.76
N LEU A 258 -1.22 -1.02 12.94
CA LEU A 258 -1.85 -0.01 13.78
C LEU A 258 -2.51 -0.67 14.97
N GLU A 259 -2.37 -0.07 16.15
CA GLU A 259 -3.22 -0.42 17.28
C GLU A 259 -4.44 0.51 17.29
N PRO A 260 -5.63 0.06 16.84
CA PRO A 260 -6.76 0.93 16.53
C PRO A 260 -7.33 1.71 17.73
N TYR A 261 -6.98 1.30 18.95
CA TYR A 261 -7.48 1.87 20.19
C TYR A 261 -6.46 2.73 20.93
N THR A 262 -5.37 3.13 20.26
CA THR A 262 -4.36 4.05 20.81
C THR A 262 -4.33 5.37 20.03
N GLY A 263 -3.68 6.40 20.58
CA GLY A 263 -3.57 7.70 19.88
C GLY A 263 -4.84 8.55 19.93
N LEU A 264 -5.87 8.09 20.66
CA LEU A 264 -7.18 8.73 20.70
C LEU A 264 -7.20 10.00 21.56
N THR A 265 -6.25 10.14 22.48
CA THR A 265 -6.11 11.30 23.36
C THR A 265 -4.65 11.80 23.37
N LYS A 266 -4.39 12.98 23.93
CA LYS A 266 -3.01 13.50 24.02
C LYS A 266 -2.14 12.70 24.97
N GLU A 267 -2.76 12.08 25.98
CA GLU A 267 -2.11 11.29 27.02
C GLU A 267 -1.89 9.84 26.61
N ASP A 268 -2.56 9.38 25.55
CA ASP A 268 -2.50 8.03 25.00
C ASP A 268 -1.76 8.06 23.65
N PRO A 269 -0.44 7.82 23.62
CA PRO A 269 0.32 7.91 22.37
C PRO A 269 -0.12 6.83 21.39
N LEU A 270 -0.18 7.18 20.10
CA LEU A 270 -0.44 6.22 19.03
C LEU A 270 0.65 5.13 19.04
N VAL A 271 0.21 3.88 19.11
CA VAL A 271 1.06 2.70 18.98
C VAL A 271 0.94 2.17 17.56
N PHE A 272 2.08 2.07 16.89
CA PHE A 272 2.18 1.52 15.56
C PHE A 272 3.52 0.82 15.36
N PHE A 273 3.57 -0.09 14.38
CA PHE A 273 4.77 -0.83 14.04
C PHE A 273 5.06 -0.69 12.55
N PRO A 274 6.31 -0.36 12.17
CA PRO A 274 6.67 -0.10 10.79
C PRO A 274 6.66 -1.39 9.97
N LEU A 275 5.82 -1.42 8.94
CA LEU A 275 5.76 -2.49 7.96
C LEU A 275 6.52 -2.07 6.70
N GLU A 276 7.46 -2.91 6.26
CA GLU A 276 8.15 -2.73 4.99
C GLU A 276 7.62 -3.68 3.93
N GLN A 277 7.49 -3.19 2.70
CA GLN A 277 7.17 -3.98 1.52
C GLN A 277 8.17 -3.67 0.41
N THR A 278 8.69 -4.70 -0.22
CA THR A 278 9.64 -4.62 -1.34
C THR A 278 9.32 -5.69 -2.37
N PRO A 279 9.92 -5.66 -3.56
CA PRO A 279 9.79 -6.77 -4.52
C PRO A 279 10.34 -8.12 -4.03
N LEU A 280 11.16 -8.15 -2.98
CA LEU A 280 11.80 -9.37 -2.46
C LEU A 280 11.20 -9.90 -1.15
N TYR A 281 10.60 -9.02 -0.35
CA TYR A 281 10.00 -9.38 0.93
C TYR A 281 9.01 -8.33 1.44
N ALA A 282 8.16 -8.75 2.36
CA ALA A 282 7.32 -7.91 3.20
C ALA A 282 7.45 -8.33 4.67
N GLY A 283 7.33 -7.39 5.60
CA GLY A 283 7.37 -7.69 7.03
C GLY A 283 7.89 -6.55 7.89
N THR A 284 8.08 -6.85 9.18
CA THR A 284 8.52 -5.88 10.18
C THR A 284 9.88 -6.29 10.70
N ILE A 285 10.88 -5.41 10.50
CA ILE A 285 12.28 -5.71 10.81
C ILE A 285 12.50 -5.84 12.32
N PRO A 286 12.17 -4.83 13.16
CA PRO A 286 12.36 -4.97 14.59
C PRO A 286 11.35 -5.96 15.18
N GLY A 287 11.78 -6.75 16.16
CA GLY A 287 10.89 -7.53 17.00
C GLY A 287 10.32 -6.67 18.12
N TYR A 288 9.00 -6.70 18.30
CA TYR A 288 8.30 -5.97 19.36
C TYR A 288 7.66 -6.97 20.32
N ASN A 289 8.02 -6.86 21.60
CA ASN A 289 7.46 -7.62 22.70
C ASN A 289 7.05 -6.64 23.82
N ALA A 290 6.17 -5.70 23.47
CA ALA A 290 6.00 -4.47 24.23
C ALA A 290 4.73 -4.44 25.10
N THR A 291 3.66 -5.17 24.76
CA THR A 291 2.36 -5.07 25.47
C THR A 291 1.66 -6.42 25.61
N ASP A 292 0.69 -6.49 26.54
CA ASP A 292 -0.18 -7.66 26.72
C ASP A 292 -1.11 -7.93 25.53
N VAL A 293 -1.42 -6.89 24.74
CA VAL A 293 -2.34 -6.96 23.59
C VAL A 293 -1.60 -7.36 22.32
N HIS A 294 -0.40 -6.81 22.10
CA HIS A 294 0.44 -7.08 20.92
C HIS A 294 1.72 -7.78 21.33
N ARG A 295 1.57 -9.05 21.70
CA ARG A 295 2.71 -9.93 21.90
C ARG A 295 3.25 -10.34 20.55
N SER A 296 4.54 -10.10 20.34
CA SER A 296 5.31 -10.71 19.25
C SER A 296 4.93 -10.23 17.85
N ILE A 297 5.12 -8.94 17.58
CA ILE A 297 5.06 -8.38 16.23
C ILE A 297 6.47 -8.29 15.63
N GLY A 298 6.61 -8.65 14.36
CA GLY A 298 7.85 -8.48 13.59
C GLY A 298 8.92 -9.52 13.89
N ASP A 299 10.17 -9.11 13.74
CA ASP A 299 11.32 -10.02 13.62
C ASP A 299 11.13 -11.09 12.52
N VAL A 300 10.39 -10.74 11.46
CA VAL A 300 10.21 -11.63 10.32
C VAL A 300 10.01 -10.83 9.04
N LEU A 301 10.67 -11.30 7.99
CA LEU A 301 10.41 -10.95 6.60
C LEU A 301 9.94 -12.20 5.87
N VAL A 302 8.97 -12.07 4.99
CA VAL A 302 8.44 -13.16 4.15
C VAL A 302 8.44 -12.73 2.69
N GLU A 303 8.46 -13.67 1.74
CA GLU A 303 8.30 -13.30 0.33
C GLU A 303 6.99 -12.55 0.07
N PRO A 304 6.93 -11.61 -0.90
CA PRO A 304 5.77 -10.73 -1.04
C PRO A 304 4.48 -11.47 -1.41
N PHE A 305 4.57 -12.56 -2.18
CA PHE A 305 3.40 -13.39 -2.50
C PHE A 305 2.83 -14.14 -1.29
N ALA A 306 3.61 -14.23 -0.21
CA ALA A 306 3.30 -14.90 1.05
C ALA A 306 2.94 -13.91 2.16
N TRP A 307 2.82 -12.61 1.82
CA TRP A 307 2.34 -11.59 2.73
C TRP A 307 0.92 -11.90 3.24
N GLY A 308 0.68 -11.70 4.53
CA GLY A 308 -0.62 -11.99 5.17
C GLY A 308 -0.92 -13.49 5.35
N SER A 309 0.10 -14.34 5.30
CA SER A 309 -0.01 -15.80 5.45
C SER A 309 -0.02 -16.26 6.91
N ARG A 310 -0.27 -17.55 7.13
CA ARG A 310 -0.12 -18.24 8.43
C ARG A 310 0.92 -19.36 8.31
N ALA A 311 1.88 -19.41 9.22
CA ALA A 311 2.86 -20.48 9.26
C ALA A 311 2.20 -21.85 9.54
N ARG A 312 2.72 -22.92 8.92
CA ARG A 312 2.26 -24.31 9.09
C ARG A 312 3.34 -25.27 9.53
N SER A 313 4.58 -24.82 9.59
CA SER A 313 5.72 -25.63 9.99
C SER A 313 6.42 -24.97 11.17
N PRO A 314 7.09 -25.76 12.03
CA PRO A 314 7.85 -25.22 13.14
C PRO A 314 8.88 -24.20 12.65
N TRP A 315 9.06 -23.13 13.42
CA TRP A 315 10.08 -22.14 13.14
C TRP A 315 11.48 -22.72 13.37
N THR A 316 12.36 -22.55 12.38
CA THR A 316 13.76 -22.96 12.49
C THR A 316 14.66 -21.77 12.18
N ASN A 317 15.16 -21.09 13.21
CA ASN A 317 16.11 -19.95 13.17
C ASN A 317 16.70 -19.62 11.78
N PHE A 318 16.03 -18.75 11.02
CA PHE A 318 16.37 -18.42 9.63
C PHE A 318 17.12 -17.10 9.53
N SER A 319 18.46 -17.09 9.46
CA SER A 319 19.21 -15.82 9.31
C SER A 319 19.24 -15.30 7.88
N ASN A 320 19.72 -16.11 6.93
CA ASN A 320 19.91 -15.71 5.53
C ASN A 320 18.93 -16.37 4.57
N GLY A 321 17.70 -16.58 5.05
CA GLY A 321 16.62 -17.18 4.28
C GLY A 321 16.48 -18.67 4.54
N GLY A 322 15.27 -19.11 4.83
CA GLY A 322 14.89 -20.52 4.71
C GLY A 322 13.46 -20.66 4.21
N GLU A 323 13.09 -21.85 3.75
CA GLU A 323 11.72 -22.09 3.29
C GLU A 323 10.82 -22.54 4.46
N LEU A 324 9.67 -21.88 4.57
CA LEU A 324 8.63 -22.23 5.52
C LEU A 324 7.34 -22.55 4.77
N ARG A 325 6.65 -23.63 5.15
CA ARG A 325 5.30 -23.90 4.62
C ARG A 325 4.30 -23.00 5.33
N MET A 326 3.39 -22.43 4.57
CA MET A 326 2.42 -21.45 5.05
C MET A 326 1.13 -21.50 4.23
N ASP A 327 0.04 -21.13 4.87
CA ASP A 327 -1.24 -20.90 4.20
C ASP A 327 -1.33 -19.44 3.81
N VAL A 328 -1.36 -19.18 2.50
CA VAL A 328 -1.51 -17.85 1.95
C VAL A 328 -3.00 -17.60 1.75
N SER A 329 -3.56 -16.69 2.55
CA SER A 329 -4.92 -16.20 2.37
C SER A 329 -4.96 -15.23 1.20
N ARG A 330 -5.86 -15.47 0.25
CA ARG A 330 -6.10 -14.59 -0.88
C ARG A 330 -7.43 -13.89 -0.71
N SER A 331 -7.42 -12.77 0.00
CA SER A 331 -8.58 -11.89 0.17
C SER A 331 -8.90 -11.07 -1.10
N PHE A 332 -7.99 -11.08 -2.08
CA PHE A 332 -8.03 -10.21 -3.26
C PHE A 332 -8.03 -10.99 -4.57
N LEU A 333 -8.68 -12.15 -4.64
CA LEU A 333 -8.65 -13.01 -5.82
C LEU A 333 -8.97 -12.29 -7.14
N ASN A 334 -9.78 -11.24 -7.18
CA ASN A 334 -10.08 -10.58 -8.46
C ASN A 334 -9.08 -9.51 -8.90
N VAL A 335 -8.31 -8.96 -7.97
CA VAL A 335 -7.40 -7.84 -8.25
C VAL A 335 -5.93 -8.19 -7.97
N GLY A 336 -5.66 -9.33 -7.35
CA GLY A 336 -4.33 -9.88 -7.11
C GLY A 336 -3.55 -9.25 -5.95
N ASP A 337 -2.35 -9.76 -5.73
CA ASP A 337 -1.58 -9.46 -4.51
C ASP A 337 -0.97 -8.03 -4.52
N LEU A 338 -0.81 -7.40 -5.70
CA LEU A 338 -0.41 -5.98 -5.77
C LEU A 338 -1.49 -5.05 -5.20
N ALA A 339 -2.77 -5.46 -5.22
CA ALA A 339 -3.84 -4.71 -4.57
C ALA A 339 -3.70 -4.70 -3.06
N ALA A 340 -3.24 -5.81 -2.47
CA ALA A 340 -2.95 -5.88 -1.04
C ALA A 340 -1.86 -4.87 -0.66
N TRP A 341 -0.76 -4.83 -1.43
CA TRP A 341 0.30 -3.85 -1.24
C TRP A 341 -0.23 -2.42 -1.39
N ALA A 342 -0.87 -2.09 -2.51
CA ALA A 342 -1.41 -0.75 -2.71
C ALA A 342 -2.40 -0.33 -1.61
N GLY A 343 -3.33 -1.20 -1.24
CA GLY A 343 -4.34 -0.90 -0.23
C GLY A 343 -3.75 -0.70 1.16
N THR A 344 -2.87 -1.61 1.61
CA THR A 344 -2.21 -1.51 2.92
C THR A 344 -1.35 -0.26 3.02
N ALA A 345 -0.59 0.08 1.98
CA ALA A 345 0.31 1.22 2.02
C ALA A 345 -0.38 2.57 1.82
N THR A 346 -1.65 2.63 1.41
CA THR A 346 -2.35 3.91 1.15
C THR A 346 -3.63 4.12 1.92
N SER A 347 -4.00 3.20 2.82
CA SER A 347 -5.26 3.26 3.57
C SER A 347 -5.31 4.46 4.50
N TYR A 348 -5.69 5.62 3.97
CA TYR A 348 -5.84 6.86 4.73
C TYR A 348 -6.93 6.77 5.81
N ILE A 349 -7.81 5.78 5.73
CA ILE A 349 -8.81 5.47 6.77
C ILE A 349 -8.08 5.19 8.10
N ALA A 350 -6.83 4.73 8.06
CA ALA A 350 -5.98 4.60 9.24
C ALA A 350 -5.73 5.94 9.95
N ASP A 351 -5.65 7.04 9.20
CA ASP A 351 -5.41 8.38 9.76
C ASP A 351 -6.58 8.88 10.62
N PHE A 352 -7.76 8.24 10.56
CA PHE A 352 -8.85 8.52 11.52
C PHE A 352 -8.41 8.31 12.98
N GLN A 353 -7.39 7.48 13.22
CA GLN A 353 -6.85 7.20 14.55
C GLN A 353 -5.88 8.29 15.06
N ILE A 354 -5.37 9.18 14.20
CA ILE A 354 -4.13 9.92 14.46
C ILE A 354 -4.36 11.43 14.77
N ARG A 355 -5.60 11.95 14.81
CA ARG A 355 -5.83 13.40 14.99
C ARG A 355 -6.94 13.81 15.94
N THR A 356 -6.84 15.07 16.40
CA THR A 356 -7.76 15.89 17.23
C THR A 356 -9.24 15.91 16.83
N TRP A 357 -9.63 15.23 15.76
CA TRP A 357 -11.01 14.99 15.39
C TRP A 357 -11.56 13.70 16.01
N ALA A 358 -10.70 12.79 16.51
CA ALA A 358 -11.11 11.57 17.20
C ALA A 358 -12.04 11.87 18.39
N ASP A 359 -11.77 12.95 19.14
CA ASP A 359 -12.66 13.44 20.21
C ASP A 359 -14.05 13.84 19.72
N LYS A 360 -14.19 14.17 18.43
CA LYS A 360 -15.45 14.55 17.78
C LYS A 360 -16.10 13.39 17.03
N ILE A 361 -15.37 12.30 16.80
CA ILE A 361 -15.86 11.13 16.10
C ILE A 361 -16.45 10.17 17.14
N PRO A 362 -17.75 9.79 17.04
CA PRO A 362 -18.33 8.78 17.92
C PRO A 362 -17.47 7.51 17.97
N LYS A 363 -17.19 6.97 19.16
CA LYS A 363 -16.34 5.76 19.33
C LYS A 363 -16.77 4.58 18.45
N CYS A 364 -18.06 4.45 18.16
CA CYS A 364 -18.57 3.43 17.25
C CYS A 364 -18.01 3.57 15.82
N LEU A 365 -17.71 4.78 15.34
CA LEU A 365 -17.06 4.97 14.05
C LEU A 365 -15.61 4.53 14.03
N VAL A 366 -14.91 4.52 15.17
CA VAL A 366 -13.56 3.96 15.25
C VAL A 366 -13.63 2.44 15.06
N ALA A 367 -14.54 1.78 15.77
CA ALA A 367 -14.76 0.33 15.64
C ALA A 367 -15.25 -0.07 14.23
N GLU A 368 -16.10 0.73 13.59
CA GLU A 368 -16.50 0.47 12.20
C GLU A 368 -15.41 0.84 11.19
N GLY A 369 -14.65 1.90 11.46
CA GLY A 369 -13.50 2.32 10.66
C GLY A 369 -12.45 1.22 10.59
N GLU A 370 -12.20 0.56 11.73
CA GLU A 370 -11.35 -0.64 11.81
C GLU A 370 -11.82 -1.73 10.82
N LYS A 371 -13.13 -1.97 10.71
CA LYS A 371 -13.67 -2.96 9.75
C LYS A 371 -13.44 -2.61 8.29
N LEU A 372 -13.17 -1.34 7.99
CA LEU A 372 -12.82 -0.87 6.65
C LEU A 372 -11.31 -0.89 6.39
N LEU A 373 -10.48 -0.98 7.44
CA LEU A 373 -9.05 -1.07 7.29
C LEU A 373 -8.65 -2.40 6.65
N PRO A 374 -7.65 -2.39 5.76
CA PRO A 374 -6.95 -3.60 5.39
C PRO A 374 -6.49 -4.36 6.63
N HIS A 375 -6.81 -5.65 6.69
CA HIS A 375 -6.27 -6.55 7.71
C HIS A 375 -5.36 -7.57 7.05
N ALA A 376 -4.33 -7.99 7.78
CA ALA A 376 -3.44 -9.06 7.35
C ALA A 376 -3.12 -9.97 8.53
N ASN A 377 -2.85 -11.25 8.26
CA ASN A 377 -2.26 -12.12 9.27
C ASN A 377 -0.79 -11.75 9.47
N PHE A 378 -0.41 -11.55 10.72
CA PHE A 378 0.93 -11.38 11.22
C PHE A 378 1.30 -12.55 12.08
N TRP A 379 2.57 -12.91 12.08
CA TRP A 379 3.13 -13.87 13.01
C TRP A 379 4.59 -13.50 13.22
N SER A 380 5.17 -14.02 14.31
CA SER A 380 6.54 -13.71 14.67
C SER A 380 7.19 -14.94 15.28
N PRO A 381 8.51 -15.14 15.07
CA PRO A 381 9.24 -16.16 15.80
C PRO A 381 9.29 -15.93 17.32
N LEU A 382 8.88 -14.75 17.80
CA LEU A 382 8.80 -14.42 19.22
C LEU A 382 7.56 -15.04 19.90
N ALA A 383 6.57 -15.53 19.13
CA ALA A 383 5.40 -16.22 19.66
C ALA A 383 5.21 -17.55 18.91
N LEU A 384 5.57 -18.65 19.58
CA LEU A 384 5.41 -20.01 19.06
C LEU A 384 4.39 -20.78 19.90
N ASP A 385 3.67 -21.69 19.27
CA ASP A 385 2.83 -22.67 19.97
C ASP A 385 3.66 -23.80 20.60
N SER A 386 2.98 -24.80 21.19
CA SER A 386 3.65 -25.96 21.79
C SER A 386 4.41 -26.85 20.80
N GLU A 387 4.12 -26.72 19.49
CA GLU A 387 4.78 -27.45 18.41
C GLU A 387 5.90 -26.62 17.76
N GLY A 388 6.12 -25.38 18.24
CA GLY A 388 7.11 -24.46 17.69
C GLY A 388 6.65 -23.73 16.43
N VAL A 389 5.35 -23.77 16.09
CA VAL A 389 4.80 -23.04 14.94
C VAL A 389 4.47 -21.60 15.35
N PRO A 390 4.86 -20.59 14.55
CA PRO A 390 4.49 -19.20 14.81
C PRO A 390 2.97 -19.00 14.93
N LEU A 391 2.54 -18.34 16.00
CA LEU A 391 1.15 -17.95 16.20
C LEU A 391 0.80 -16.77 15.30
N ALA A 392 -0.29 -16.91 14.55
CA ALA A 392 -0.79 -15.86 13.67
C ALA A 392 -1.93 -15.06 14.32
N HIS A 393 -1.83 -13.75 14.21
CA HIS A 393 -2.78 -12.76 14.68
C HIS A 393 -3.22 -11.90 13.49
N GLU A 394 -4.48 -11.48 13.46
CA GLU A 394 -4.97 -10.60 12.41
C GLU A 394 -4.91 -9.16 12.92
N GLU A 395 -4.19 -8.30 12.22
CA GLU A 395 -3.99 -6.91 12.64
C GLU A 395 -4.41 -5.93 11.54
N ALA A 396 -4.85 -4.76 11.97
CA ALA A 396 -5.12 -3.64 11.09
C ALA A 396 -3.81 -3.09 10.52
N VAL A 397 -3.80 -2.86 9.22
CA VAL A 397 -2.66 -2.33 8.46
C VAL A 397 -3.12 -1.13 7.66
N GLY A 398 -2.31 -0.08 7.66
CA GLY A 398 -2.64 1.10 6.89
C GLY A 398 -1.47 2.03 6.66
N ASP A 399 -1.83 3.19 6.11
CA ASP A 399 -0.98 4.36 6.00
C ASP A 399 -0.93 5.05 7.37
N ALA A 400 0.25 5.15 7.99
CA ALA A 400 0.38 5.75 9.32
C ALA A 400 0.37 7.28 9.28
N GLY A 401 0.15 7.93 8.12
CA GLY A 401 -0.29 9.31 7.92
C GLY A 401 0.62 10.45 8.43
N VAL A 402 1.56 10.16 9.34
CA VAL A 402 2.35 11.13 10.10
C VAL A 402 3.81 10.70 10.22
N TYR A 403 4.09 9.42 10.49
CA TYR A 403 5.46 8.95 10.76
C TYR A 403 6.09 8.17 9.61
N ASP A 404 5.35 7.25 9.02
CA ASP A 404 5.79 6.49 7.86
C ASP A 404 5.76 7.33 6.59
N ASP A 405 4.90 8.34 6.54
CA ASP A 405 4.53 8.99 5.28
C ASP A 405 5.62 9.86 4.62
N ILE A 406 6.82 9.87 5.19
CA ILE A 406 8.02 10.49 4.62
C ILE A 406 8.88 9.45 3.87
N GLY A 407 8.71 8.14 4.11
CA GLY A 407 9.45 7.06 3.45
C GLY A 407 10.93 6.96 3.82
N HIS A 408 11.38 7.65 4.87
CA HIS A 408 12.81 7.70 5.22
C HIS A 408 13.25 6.53 6.11
N ILE A 409 12.35 5.89 6.87
CA ILE A 409 12.71 4.84 7.82
C ILE A 409 13.36 3.63 7.12
N PRO A 410 12.79 3.06 6.04
CA PRO A 410 13.44 2.00 5.27
C PRO A 410 14.83 2.41 4.77
N LEU A 411 14.99 3.65 4.32
CA LEU A 411 16.29 4.14 3.84
C LEU A 411 17.34 4.20 4.96
N LEU A 412 16.95 4.67 6.15
CA LEU A 412 17.85 4.76 7.30
C LEU A 412 18.35 3.39 7.78
N ARG A 413 17.60 2.30 7.51
CA ARG A 413 18.00 0.92 7.85
C ARG A 413 19.02 0.31 6.89
N ARG A 414 19.27 0.94 5.74
CA ARG A 414 20.17 0.44 4.67
C ARG A 414 21.51 1.20 4.64
N LYS A 415 21.92 1.76 5.79
CA LYS A 415 23.15 2.53 5.96
C LYS A 415 24.37 1.67 6.24
#